data_AF-A0AAP5H478-F1
#
_entry.id   AF-A0AAP5H478-F1
#
_cell.length_a   1.000
_cell.length_b   1.000
_cell.length_c   1.000
_cell.angle_alpha   90.00
_cell.angle_beta   90.00
_cell.angle_gamma   90.00
#
_symmetry.space_group_name_H-M   'P 1'
#
loop_
_entity.id
_entity.type
_entity.pdbx_description
1 polymer ?
#
loop_
_entity_poly.entity_id
_entity_poly.type
_entity_poly.pdbx_seq_one_letter_code
_entity_poly.pdbx_strand_id
1 'polypeptide(L)'
;MIKKTLSTFLAATLLFVTVTAPASQAKTSDNTVVNVESYTIETLSDNQNEEGFYEPTGYKNVNAITEITDNGIEIETKLSVVEDYYDTNNTYKDSSVAYEEFKNNWKTGEATELKQAETFITPLVETDATQIKLNSNTQGKTQFYQSSLTTKEEVNVRKKVEILTSSLSSNATPRSSQGITKAQLEEVKSFISEFEETMAMASTTERAGAYDNYYNHNIVTGEFVAQSLSAAANTYLKYTGTIKNNSTAASSLVTFKSHINNYEKYVIQYMDAAKWPETVGWVSALAGLAILVAGFLGGPAGWVAIVSNYVGALTTFAGLTTTAYATKARMDLSKTAAQYQHNATVMNIQGGKYWPNIDLSFVRGF
;
A
#
# COMPACT_ATOMS: atom_id res chain seq x y z
N MET A 1 24.75 17.53 -7.63
CA MET A 1 23.42 18.09 -7.99
C MET A 1 22.52 17.87 -6.80
N ILE A 2 22.07 18.97 -6.20
CA ILE A 2 21.57 19.09 -4.82
C ILE A 2 20.16 18.47 -4.72
N LYS A 3 20.01 17.39 -3.95
CA LYS A 3 18.69 16.85 -3.58
C LYS A 3 18.10 17.75 -2.49
N LYS A 4 17.24 18.68 -2.90
CA LYS A 4 16.35 19.44 -2.01
C LYS A 4 14.93 18.98 -2.29
N THR A 5 14.34 18.23 -1.38
CA THR A 5 12.88 18.17 -1.23
C THR A 5 12.53 17.68 0.16
N LEU A 6 12.53 18.62 1.11
CA LEU A 6 11.72 18.54 2.32
C LEU A 6 11.30 19.96 2.68
N SER A 7 10.07 20.33 2.33
CA SER A 7 9.25 21.33 3.03
C SER A 7 7.93 21.52 2.28
N THR A 8 6.98 20.63 2.52
CA THR A 8 5.55 20.94 2.37
C THR A 8 4.83 20.61 3.67
N PHE A 9 5.40 21.05 4.79
CA PHE A 9 4.76 20.98 6.12
C PHE A 9 4.21 22.33 6.58
N LEU A 10 4.17 23.36 5.70
CA LEU A 10 3.70 24.69 6.07
C LEU A 10 2.95 25.39 4.93
N ALA A 11 1.77 24.88 4.54
CA ALA A 11 0.80 25.63 3.72
C ALA A 11 -0.65 25.13 3.82
N ALA A 12 -1.08 24.52 4.93
CA ALA A 12 -2.49 24.10 5.11
C ALA A 12 -3.22 24.80 6.27
N THR A 13 -2.60 25.79 6.92
CA THR A 13 -3.18 26.48 8.08
C THR A 13 -3.99 27.73 7.74
N LEU A 14 -4.31 28.01 6.46
CA LEU A 14 -4.95 29.28 6.07
C LEU A 14 -6.08 29.19 5.03
N LEU A 15 -6.79 28.05 4.93
CA LEU A 15 -8.03 27.97 4.13
C LEU A 15 -9.13 27.05 4.69
N PHE A 16 -9.18 26.85 6.02
CA PHE A 16 -10.33 26.24 6.70
C PHE A 16 -11.15 27.28 7.48
N VAL A 17 -11.62 28.31 6.78
CA VAL A 17 -12.77 29.15 7.19
C VAL A 17 -13.46 29.45 5.86
N THR A 18 -14.33 28.59 5.34
CA THR A 18 -15.75 28.43 5.67
C THR A 18 -16.22 27.22 4.84
N VAL A 19 -16.90 26.22 5.38
CA VAL A 19 -18.36 26.10 5.26
C VAL A 19 -18.89 25.32 6.47
N THR A 20 -19.61 26.01 7.35
CA THR A 20 -20.67 25.37 8.14
C THR A 20 -21.92 25.27 7.29
N ALA A 21 -22.46 24.07 7.10
CA ALA A 21 -23.92 23.86 7.01
C ALA A 21 -24.26 22.41 7.39
N PRO A 22 -25.41 22.18 8.03
CA PRO A 22 -25.59 21.13 9.02
C PRO A 22 -26.12 19.82 8.43
N ALA A 23 -26.08 18.79 9.28
CA ALA A 23 -26.79 17.53 9.09
C ALA A 23 -28.25 17.76 8.63
N SER A 24 -28.53 17.37 7.39
CA SER A 24 -29.88 17.15 6.89
C SER A 24 -29.97 15.69 6.49
N GLN A 25 -30.83 14.95 7.18
CA GLN A 25 -31.26 13.63 6.78
C GLN A 25 -31.75 13.68 5.32
N ALA A 26 -31.08 12.97 4.43
CA ALA A 26 -31.53 12.72 3.07
C ALA A 26 -31.48 11.21 2.83
N LYS A 27 -32.56 10.69 2.24
CA LYS A 27 -32.75 9.28 1.84
C LYS A 27 -31.45 8.66 1.33
N THR A 28 -31.11 7.47 1.81
CA THR A 28 -30.01 6.63 1.33
C THR A 28 -30.20 6.34 -0.16
N SER A 29 -29.65 7.19 -1.02
CA SER A 29 -29.34 6.82 -2.39
C SER A 29 -28.12 5.92 -2.33
N ASP A 30 -28.16 4.76 -2.98
CA ASP A 30 -26.98 3.92 -3.18
C ASP A 30 -25.84 4.78 -3.73
N ASN A 31 -24.78 4.95 -2.95
CA ASN A 31 -23.63 5.74 -3.37
C ASN A 31 -22.65 4.80 -4.06
N THR A 32 -22.91 4.50 -5.34
CA THR A 32 -22.04 3.65 -6.16
C THR A 32 -20.95 4.49 -6.81
N VAL A 33 -19.70 4.12 -6.56
CA VAL A 33 -18.51 4.68 -7.22
C VAL A 33 -17.84 3.60 -8.04
N VAL A 34 -17.51 3.92 -9.29
CA VAL A 34 -16.81 3.02 -10.21
C VAL A 34 -15.51 3.68 -10.63
N ASN A 35 -14.40 3.00 -10.39
CA ASN A 35 -13.06 3.41 -10.82
C ASN A 35 -12.54 2.43 -11.87
N VAL A 36 -12.09 2.95 -13.00
CA VAL A 36 -11.43 2.17 -14.06
C VAL A 36 -9.98 2.61 -14.13
N GLU A 37 -9.05 1.67 -13.98
CA GLU A 37 -7.62 1.94 -13.85
C GLU A 37 -6.81 1.14 -14.87
N SER A 38 -5.73 1.75 -15.37
CA SER A 38 -4.68 1.08 -16.13
C SER A 38 -3.32 1.56 -15.65
N TYR A 39 -2.45 0.63 -15.23
CA TYR A 39 -1.15 0.96 -14.67
C TYR A 39 -0.14 -0.18 -14.78
N THR A 40 1.13 0.16 -14.54
CA THR A 40 2.23 -0.80 -14.42
C THR A 40 2.87 -0.64 -13.05
N ILE A 41 3.21 -1.74 -12.39
CA ILE A 41 3.89 -1.74 -11.09
C ILE A 41 4.94 -2.85 -11.03
N GLU A 42 6.05 -2.60 -10.34
CA GLU A 42 7.02 -3.65 -10.02
C GLU A 42 6.39 -4.76 -9.15
N THR A 43 6.90 -5.98 -9.29
CA THR A 43 6.50 -7.12 -8.45
C THR A 43 7.67 -7.57 -7.58
N LEU A 44 7.36 -7.90 -6.33
CA LEU A 44 8.27 -8.63 -5.44
C LEU A 44 7.72 -10.05 -5.24
N SER A 45 8.59 -10.96 -4.80
CA SER A 45 8.23 -12.34 -4.48
C SER A 45 7.05 -12.41 -3.51
N ASP A 46 6.17 -13.40 -3.68
CA ASP A 46 5.05 -13.60 -2.74
C ASP A 46 5.51 -14.24 -1.42
N ASN A 47 6.62 -14.99 -1.47
CA ASN A 47 7.26 -15.61 -0.31
C ASN A 47 8.61 -14.95 -0.03
N GLN A 48 9.01 -14.98 1.24
CA GLN A 48 10.32 -14.53 1.68
C GLN A 48 11.40 -15.52 1.27
N ASN A 49 12.60 -15.02 0.95
CA ASN A 49 13.79 -15.86 0.76
C ASN A 49 14.30 -16.41 2.11
N GLU A 50 15.38 -17.18 2.09
CA GLU A 50 15.99 -17.77 3.30
C GLU A 50 16.45 -16.72 4.34
N GLU A 51 16.68 -15.48 3.92
CA GLU A 51 17.04 -14.38 4.82
C GLU A 51 15.82 -13.63 5.40
N GLY A 52 14.61 -13.93 4.92
CA GLY A 52 13.37 -13.24 5.30
C GLY A 52 12.98 -12.07 4.40
N PHE A 53 13.67 -11.87 3.27
CA PHE A 53 13.40 -10.75 2.37
C PHE A 53 12.44 -11.10 1.23
N TYR A 54 11.60 -10.13 0.87
CA TYR A 54 10.90 -10.11 -0.41
C TYR A 54 11.80 -9.52 -1.50
N GLU A 55 11.95 -10.20 -2.62
CA GLU A 55 12.90 -9.83 -3.67
C GLU A 55 12.18 -9.38 -4.95
N PRO A 56 12.69 -8.38 -5.69
CA PRO A 56 12.10 -7.98 -6.97
C PRO A 56 12.08 -9.14 -7.98
N THR A 57 10.90 -9.44 -8.53
CA THR A 57 10.68 -10.52 -9.49
C THR A 57 10.40 -10.04 -10.90
N GLY A 58 10.03 -8.76 -11.07
CA GLY A 58 9.74 -8.16 -12.36
C GLY A 58 8.70 -7.05 -12.25
N TYR A 59 7.68 -7.09 -13.10
CA TYR A 59 6.57 -6.14 -13.09
C TYR A 59 5.28 -6.78 -13.59
N LYS A 60 4.16 -6.09 -13.36
CA LYS A 60 2.88 -6.43 -13.95
C LYS A 60 2.21 -5.21 -14.57
N ASN A 61 1.54 -5.42 -15.70
CA ASN A 61 0.62 -4.46 -16.30
C ASN A 61 -0.79 -4.83 -15.85
N VAL A 62 -1.57 -3.85 -15.42
CA VAL A 62 -2.87 -4.08 -14.79
C VAL A 62 -3.93 -3.21 -15.43
N ASN A 63 -5.06 -3.83 -15.76
CA ASN A 63 -6.33 -3.16 -16.01
C ASN A 63 -7.33 -3.62 -14.95
N ALA A 64 -7.97 -2.67 -14.26
CA ALA A 64 -8.88 -2.99 -13.16
C ALA A 64 -10.16 -2.14 -13.22
N ILE A 65 -11.26 -2.72 -12.76
CA ILE A 65 -12.51 -2.03 -12.44
C ILE A 65 -12.78 -2.28 -10.96
N THR A 66 -12.86 -1.20 -10.18
CA THR A 66 -13.30 -1.24 -8.79
C THR A 66 -14.67 -0.58 -8.69
N GLU A 67 -15.68 -1.33 -8.26
CA GLU A 67 -17.02 -0.81 -7.97
C GLU A 67 -17.26 -0.95 -6.47
N ILE A 68 -17.63 0.16 -5.83
CA ILE A 68 -17.98 0.19 -4.41
C ILE A 68 -19.37 0.79 -4.27
N THR A 69 -20.26 0.08 -3.60
CA THR A 69 -21.61 0.54 -3.27
C THR A 69 -21.78 0.54 -1.76
N ASP A 70 -22.07 1.70 -1.18
CA ASP A 70 -22.42 1.84 0.23
C ASP A 70 -23.83 2.43 0.37
N ASN A 71 -24.69 1.73 1.09
CA ASN A 71 -26.06 2.16 1.39
C ASN A 71 -26.26 2.53 2.87
N GLY A 72 -25.18 2.54 3.66
CA GLY A 72 -25.17 2.85 5.09
C GLY A 72 -25.50 1.68 6.02
N ILE A 73 -25.99 0.56 5.48
CA ILE A 73 -26.26 -0.70 6.21
C ILE A 73 -25.26 -1.78 5.79
N GLU A 74 -25.00 -1.87 4.50
CA GLU A 74 -24.07 -2.80 3.87
C GLU A 74 -23.16 -2.03 2.93
N ILE A 75 -21.91 -2.48 2.85
CA ILE A 75 -20.98 -2.08 1.81
C ILE A 75 -20.68 -3.30 0.93
N GLU A 76 -20.76 -3.10 -0.38
CA GLU A 76 -20.38 -4.06 -1.41
C GLU A 76 -19.17 -3.53 -2.16
N THR A 77 -18.22 -4.42 -2.45
CA THR A 77 -17.08 -4.12 -3.31
C THR A 77 -16.95 -5.22 -4.36
N LYS A 78 -16.86 -4.82 -5.62
CA LYS A 78 -16.56 -5.70 -6.75
C LYS A 78 -15.25 -5.25 -7.39
N LEU A 79 -14.37 -6.21 -7.61
CA LEU A 79 -13.09 -6.01 -8.27
C LEU A 79 -12.99 -6.96 -9.46
N SER A 80 -12.95 -6.39 -10.66
CA SER A 80 -12.62 -7.11 -11.89
C SER A 80 -11.22 -6.70 -12.32
N VAL A 81 -10.31 -7.65 -12.51
CA VAL A 81 -8.91 -7.35 -12.80
C VAL A 81 -8.33 -8.28 -13.86
N VAL A 82 -7.46 -7.71 -14.71
CA VAL A 82 -6.60 -8.42 -15.65
C VAL A 82 -5.17 -7.94 -15.42
N GLU A 83 -4.27 -8.88 -15.15
CA GLU A 83 -2.86 -8.61 -14.84
C GLU A 83 -1.97 -9.42 -15.77
N ASP A 84 -1.04 -8.78 -16.48
CA ASP A 84 -0.01 -9.44 -17.29
C ASP A 84 1.33 -9.35 -16.56
N TYR A 85 1.95 -10.50 -16.27
CA TYR A 85 3.19 -10.61 -15.51
C TYR A 85 4.42 -10.75 -16.42
N TYR A 86 5.49 -10.05 -16.05
CA TYR A 86 6.78 -10.05 -16.75
C TYR A 86 7.92 -10.17 -15.75
N ASP A 87 9.01 -10.83 -16.15
CA ASP A 87 10.22 -10.86 -15.32
C ASP A 87 11.10 -9.61 -15.47
N THR A 88 12.19 -9.60 -14.70
CA THR A 88 13.21 -8.55 -14.72
C THR A 88 13.89 -8.34 -16.08
N ASN A 89 13.74 -9.28 -17.02
CA ASN A 89 14.29 -9.21 -18.37
C ASN A 89 13.25 -8.78 -19.42
N ASN A 90 12.04 -8.34 -19.00
CA ASN A 90 10.89 -8.05 -19.87
C ASN A 90 10.30 -9.28 -20.57
N THR A 91 10.57 -10.49 -20.06
CA THR A 91 9.96 -11.69 -20.63
C THR A 91 8.61 -11.90 -19.98
N TYR A 92 7.57 -11.90 -20.81
CA TYR A 92 6.21 -12.26 -20.39
C TYR A 92 6.18 -13.65 -19.77
N LYS A 93 5.39 -13.82 -18.70
CA LYS A 93 5.21 -15.07 -17.97
C LYS A 93 3.82 -15.64 -18.18
N ASP A 94 2.84 -14.94 -17.67
CA ASP A 94 1.44 -15.34 -17.66
C ASP A 94 0.56 -14.11 -17.45
N SER A 95 -0.74 -14.31 -17.64
CA SER A 95 -1.77 -13.35 -17.33
C SER A 95 -2.71 -13.96 -16.30
N SER A 96 -3.18 -13.15 -15.36
CA SER A 96 -4.23 -13.50 -14.43
C SER A 96 -5.48 -12.69 -14.73
N VAL A 97 -6.62 -13.35 -14.83
CA VAL A 97 -7.94 -12.70 -14.85
C VAL A 97 -8.63 -13.10 -13.57
N ALA A 98 -9.07 -12.12 -12.78
CA ALA A 98 -9.76 -12.39 -11.52
C ALA A 98 -10.99 -11.50 -11.34
N TYR A 99 -11.99 -12.07 -10.67
CA TYR A 99 -13.17 -11.39 -10.16
C TYR A 99 -13.28 -11.67 -8.66
N GLU A 100 -13.42 -10.60 -7.88
CA GLU A 100 -13.63 -10.66 -6.44
C GLU A 100 -14.84 -9.83 -6.06
N GLU A 101 -15.67 -10.36 -5.18
CA GLU A 101 -16.82 -9.68 -4.61
C GLU A 101 -16.78 -9.84 -3.09
N PHE A 102 -16.99 -8.75 -2.36
CA PHE A 102 -17.07 -8.74 -0.91
C PHE A 102 -18.27 -7.91 -0.48
N LYS A 103 -19.10 -8.47 0.40
CA LYS A 103 -20.26 -7.82 1.01
C LYS A 103 -20.09 -7.86 2.51
N ASN A 104 -20.24 -6.72 3.18
CA ASN A 104 -20.13 -6.62 4.62
C ASN A 104 -21.32 -5.87 5.22
N ASN A 105 -22.02 -6.54 6.12
CA ASN A 105 -23.07 -5.91 6.90
C ASN A 105 -22.47 -5.13 8.07
N TRP A 106 -22.56 -3.81 8.05
CA TRP A 106 -21.99 -2.95 9.08
C TRP A 106 -22.57 -3.20 10.47
N LYS A 107 -23.80 -3.70 10.58
CA LYS A 107 -24.47 -3.93 11.86
C LYS A 107 -24.00 -5.23 12.51
N THR A 108 -23.90 -6.31 11.73
CA THR A 108 -23.61 -7.65 12.26
C THR A 108 -22.14 -8.04 12.14
N GLY A 109 -21.39 -7.43 11.21
CA GLY A 109 -20.05 -7.86 10.83
C GLY A 109 -20.05 -9.18 10.06
N GLU A 110 -21.22 -9.68 9.68
CA GLU A 110 -21.33 -10.82 8.78
C GLU A 110 -20.92 -10.37 7.38
N ALA A 111 -20.00 -11.11 6.77
CA ALA A 111 -19.55 -10.88 5.42
C ALA A 111 -19.69 -12.12 4.54
N THR A 112 -19.84 -11.87 3.25
CA THR A 112 -19.73 -12.90 2.23
C THR A 112 -18.70 -12.48 1.21
N GLU A 113 -17.95 -13.45 0.72
CA GLU A 113 -16.96 -13.22 -0.32
C GLU A 113 -17.06 -14.25 -1.43
N LEU A 114 -16.78 -13.81 -2.65
CA LEU A 114 -16.65 -14.66 -3.82
C LEU A 114 -15.35 -14.28 -4.52
N LYS A 115 -14.58 -15.29 -4.92
CA LYS A 115 -13.32 -15.12 -5.63
C LYS A 115 -13.24 -16.13 -6.76
N GLN A 116 -12.94 -15.64 -7.95
CA GLN A 116 -12.71 -16.40 -9.16
C GLN A 116 -11.41 -15.90 -9.78
N ALA A 117 -10.56 -16.82 -10.23
CA ALA A 117 -9.35 -16.48 -10.94
C ALA A 117 -8.98 -17.58 -11.93
N GLU A 118 -8.48 -17.18 -13.09
CA GLU A 118 -7.91 -18.07 -14.10
C GLU A 118 -6.60 -17.48 -14.63
N THR A 119 -5.69 -18.36 -15.04
CA THR A 119 -4.37 -17.98 -15.58
C THR A 119 -4.28 -18.32 -17.06
N PHE A 120 -3.64 -17.44 -17.83
CA PHE A 120 -3.50 -17.55 -19.28
C PHE A 120 -2.02 -17.44 -19.68
N ILE A 121 -1.65 -18.09 -20.77
CA ILE A 121 -0.27 -18.09 -21.30
C ILE A 121 -0.05 -17.08 -22.42
N THR A 122 -0.97 -16.12 -22.57
CA THR A 122 -0.90 -15.05 -23.59
C THR A 122 -1.25 -13.70 -22.96
N PRO A 123 -0.52 -12.61 -23.29
CA PRO A 123 -0.82 -11.28 -22.77
C PRO A 123 -2.26 -10.85 -23.09
N LEU A 124 -2.95 -10.26 -22.12
CA LEU A 124 -4.35 -9.83 -22.24
C LEU A 124 -4.51 -8.32 -22.05
N VAL A 125 -3.50 -7.63 -21.51
CA VAL A 125 -3.46 -6.18 -21.36
C VAL A 125 -2.81 -5.58 -22.60
N GLU A 126 -3.59 -4.85 -23.40
CA GLU A 126 -3.04 -4.05 -24.50
C GLU A 126 -2.26 -2.86 -23.93
N THR A 127 -0.94 -3.03 -23.84
CA THR A 127 -0.04 -1.95 -23.43
C THR A 127 0.37 -1.09 -24.61
N ASP A 128 0.18 0.23 -24.51
CA ASP A 128 0.73 1.17 -25.47
C ASP A 128 2.26 1.30 -25.28
N ALA A 129 2.97 1.74 -26.32
CA ALA A 129 4.45 1.80 -26.36
C ALA A 129 5.09 2.68 -25.26
N THR A 130 4.30 3.48 -24.54
CA THR A 130 4.69 4.27 -23.37
C THR A 130 4.78 3.46 -22.08
N GLN A 131 3.95 2.42 -21.89
CA GLN A 131 4.07 1.48 -20.75
C GLN A 131 5.28 0.54 -20.92
N ILE A 132 5.71 0.30 -22.16
CA ILE A 132 6.91 -0.50 -22.52
C ILE A 132 8.23 0.23 -22.17
N LYS A 133 8.22 1.56 -21.99
CA LYS A 133 9.43 2.37 -21.74
C LYS A 133 9.95 2.35 -20.29
N LEU A 134 9.36 1.55 -19.40
CA LEU A 134 9.80 1.46 -18.01
C LEU A 134 11.18 0.79 -17.84
N ASN A 135 11.71 0.15 -18.90
CA ASN A 135 12.85 -0.76 -18.77
C ASN A 135 14.09 -0.45 -19.65
N SER A 136 14.35 0.82 -19.99
CA SER A 136 15.54 1.19 -20.79
C SER A 136 16.56 2.09 -20.09
N ASN A 137 16.31 2.62 -18.89
CA ASN A 137 17.25 3.56 -18.26
C ASN A 137 17.76 3.07 -16.90
N THR A 138 19.05 2.76 -16.86
CA THR A 138 19.83 2.20 -15.74
C THR A 138 20.10 3.17 -14.59
N GLN A 139 19.42 4.33 -14.54
CA GLN A 139 19.40 5.23 -13.39
C GLN A 139 17.97 5.72 -13.13
N GLY A 140 17.40 5.35 -11.98
CA GLY A 140 16.08 5.80 -11.55
C GLY A 140 14.92 5.05 -12.21
N LYS A 141 14.91 3.71 -12.13
CA LYS A 141 13.78 2.87 -12.60
C LYS A 141 12.47 3.43 -12.04
N THR A 142 11.54 3.78 -12.92
CA THR A 142 10.16 4.07 -12.54
C THR A 142 9.53 2.75 -12.13
N GLN A 143 9.08 2.63 -10.88
CA GLN A 143 8.57 1.37 -10.31
C GLN A 143 7.03 1.32 -10.28
N PHE A 144 6.40 2.43 -10.64
CA PHE A 144 4.96 2.55 -10.84
C PHE A 144 4.65 3.64 -11.88
N TYR A 145 3.71 3.35 -12.76
CA TYR A 145 3.16 4.31 -13.71
C TYR A 145 1.66 4.06 -13.91
N GLN A 146 0.84 5.08 -13.71
CA GLN A 146 -0.60 5.02 -13.96
C GLN A 146 -0.96 5.85 -15.18
N SER A 147 -1.70 5.26 -16.11
CA SER A 147 -2.16 5.93 -17.32
C SER A 147 -3.30 6.89 -17.00
N SER A 148 -3.24 8.11 -17.52
CA SER A 148 -4.41 9.00 -17.59
C SER A 148 -5.28 8.57 -18.77
N LEU A 149 -6.38 7.87 -18.49
CA LEU A 149 -7.30 7.39 -19.53
C LEU A 149 -8.23 8.51 -19.99
N THR A 150 -8.41 8.64 -21.30
CA THR A 150 -9.54 9.37 -21.89
C THR A 150 -10.83 8.55 -21.70
N THR A 151 -11.99 9.20 -21.78
CA THR A 151 -13.29 8.52 -21.67
C THR A 151 -13.44 7.35 -22.65
N LYS A 152 -12.90 7.46 -23.86
CA LYS A 152 -12.93 6.38 -24.86
C LYS A 152 -12.05 5.20 -24.44
N GLU A 153 -10.86 5.47 -23.93
CA GLU A 153 -9.94 4.44 -23.44
C GLU A 153 -10.51 3.75 -22.21
N GLU A 154 -11.12 4.51 -21.30
CA GLU A 154 -11.80 3.99 -20.11
C GLU A 154 -12.91 3.00 -20.49
N VAL A 155 -13.79 3.37 -21.44
CA VAL A 155 -14.84 2.48 -21.96
C VAL A 155 -14.26 1.21 -22.58
N ASN A 156 -13.15 1.32 -23.32
CA ASN A 156 -12.50 0.18 -23.94
C ASN A 156 -11.87 -0.76 -22.91
N VAL A 157 -11.15 -0.21 -21.93
CA VAL A 157 -10.55 -0.98 -20.83
C VAL A 157 -11.65 -1.70 -20.06
N ARG A 158 -12.70 -0.96 -19.67
CA ARG A 158 -13.85 -1.50 -18.95
C ARG A 158 -14.48 -2.68 -19.69
N LYS A 159 -14.84 -2.49 -20.97
CA LYS A 159 -15.47 -3.53 -21.78
C LYS A 159 -14.62 -4.79 -21.87
N LYS A 160 -13.30 -4.66 -22.04
CA LYS A 160 -12.40 -5.82 -22.13
C LYS A 160 -12.32 -6.58 -20.82
N VAL A 161 -12.15 -5.87 -19.70
CA VAL A 161 -12.09 -6.46 -18.37
C VAL A 161 -13.41 -7.18 -18.03
N GLU A 162 -14.56 -6.56 -18.33
CA GLU A 162 -15.88 -7.18 -18.14
C GLU A 162 -16.07 -8.45 -18.98
N ILE A 163 -15.65 -8.45 -20.26
CA ILE A 163 -15.72 -9.63 -21.12
C ILE A 163 -14.86 -10.77 -20.57
N LEU A 164 -13.61 -10.48 -20.18
CA LEU A 164 -12.70 -11.49 -19.66
C LEU A 164 -13.18 -12.06 -18.32
N THR A 165 -13.61 -11.19 -17.40
CA THR A 165 -14.08 -11.64 -16.07
C THR A 165 -15.42 -12.36 -16.11
N SER A 166 -16.35 -11.96 -16.98
CA SER A 166 -17.62 -12.68 -17.17
C SER A 166 -17.45 -14.08 -17.80
N SER A 167 -16.28 -14.37 -18.40
CA SER A 167 -15.96 -15.68 -18.93
C SER A 167 -15.37 -16.66 -17.91
N LEU A 168 -15.06 -16.20 -16.69
CA LEU A 168 -14.55 -17.06 -15.62
C LEU A 168 -15.57 -18.15 -15.24
N SER A 169 -15.07 -19.37 -14.95
CA SER A 169 -15.91 -20.50 -14.59
C SER A 169 -16.92 -20.18 -13.47
N SER A 170 -18.21 -20.36 -13.75
CA SER A 170 -19.35 -19.97 -12.90
C SER A 170 -19.57 -20.84 -11.65
N ASN A 171 -18.62 -21.71 -11.30
CA ASN A 171 -18.76 -22.66 -10.20
C ASN A 171 -18.39 -22.09 -8.82
N ALA A 172 -17.89 -20.86 -8.75
CA ALA A 172 -17.59 -20.24 -7.46
C ALA A 172 -18.87 -19.83 -6.75
N THR A 173 -19.05 -20.34 -5.54
CA THR A 173 -20.17 -19.96 -4.67
C THR A 173 -19.68 -18.98 -3.60
N PRO A 174 -20.46 -17.94 -3.26
CA PRO A 174 -20.12 -17.07 -2.14
C PRO A 174 -19.92 -17.88 -0.86
N ARG A 175 -18.86 -17.58 -0.11
CA ARG A 175 -18.57 -18.16 1.19
C ARG A 175 -18.73 -17.11 2.28
N SER A 176 -19.18 -17.52 3.46
CA SER A 176 -19.15 -16.65 4.63
C SER A 176 -17.70 -16.34 5.00
N SER A 177 -17.46 -15.08 5.36
CA SER A 177 -16.17 -14.60 5.83
C SER A 177 -16.35 -13.68 7.03
N GLN A 178 -15.24 -13.37 7.71
CA GLN A 178 -15.25 -12.41 8.80
C GLN A 178 -15.25 -11.00 8.22
N GLY A 179 -16.31 -10.26 8.51
CA GLY A 179 -16.43 -8.84 8.20
C GLY A 179 -16.03 -7.94 9.36
N ILE A 180 -16.42 -6.68 9.25
CA ILE A 180 -16.19 -5.64 10.25
C ILE A 180 -17.50 -4.91 10.59
N THR A 181 -17.71 -4.71 11.88
CA THR A 181 -18.85 -3.91 12.36
C THR A 181 -18.57 -2.41 12.23
N LYS A 182 -19.62 -1.60 12.24
CA LYS A 182 -19.50 -0.14 12.30
C LYS A 182 -18.75 0.32 13.53
N ALA A 183 -18.94 -0.33 14.68
CA ALA A 183 -18.22 0.01 15.91
C ALA A 183 -16.71 -0.18 15.75
N GLN A 184 -16.28 -1.30 15.14
CA GLN A 184 -14.86 -1.55 14.82
C GLN A 184 -14.32 -0.55 13.79
N LEU A 185 -15.12 -0.18 12.80
CA LEU A 185 -14.76 0.85 11.83
C LEU A 185 -14.54 2.21 12.51
N GLU A 186 -15.42 2.60 13.43
CA GLU A 186 -15.30 3.86 14.19
C GLU A 186 -14.13 3.82 15.19
N GLU A 187 -13.79 2.66 15.77
CA GLU A 187 -12.59 2.49 16.59
C GLU A 187 -11.32 2.76 15.77
N VAL A 188 -11.26 2.24 14.53
CA VAL A 188 -10.14 2.55 13.63
C VAL A 188 -10.14 4.01 13.24
N LYS A 189 -11.28 4.62 12.92
CA LYS A 189 -11.33 6.06 12.63
C LYS A 189 -10.84 6.89 13.82
N SER A 190 -11.20 6.52 15.05
CA SER A 190 -10.70 7.18 16.26
C SER A 190 -9.18 7.04 16.37
N PHE A 191 -8.64 5.84 16.15
CA PHE A 191 -7.19 5.61 16.13
C PHE A 191 -6.49 6.42 15.04
N ILE A 192 -7.07 6.50 13.84
CA ILE A 192 -6.57 7.32 12.73
C ILE A 192 -6.55 8.79 13.14
N SER A 193 -7.63 9.32 13.74
CA SER A 193 -7.70 10.71 14.17
C SER A 193 -6.69 11.02 15.28
N GLU A 194 -6.50 10.13 16.26
CA GLU A 194 -5.45 10.26 17.28
C GLU A 194 -4.05 10.27 16.66
N PHE A 195 -3.82 9.39 15.67
CA PHE A 195 -2.57 9.34 14.93
C PHE A 195 -2.35 10.61 14.09
N GLU A 196 -3.39 11.13 13.43
CA GLU A 196 -3.37 12.40 12.68
C GLU A 196 -3.04 13.59 13.58
N GLU A 197 -3.69 13.69 14.75
CA GLU A 197 -3.43 14.73 15.74
C GLU A 197 -2.00 14.65 16.30
N THR A 198 -1.49 13.43 16.51
CA THR A 198 -0.12 13.23 17.01
C THR A 198 0.92 13.54 15.93
N MET A 199 0.64 13.19 14.68
CA MET A 199 1.45 13.54 13.50
C MET A 199 1.43 15.04 13.20
N ALA A 200 0.36 15.76 13.56
CA ALA A 200 0.26 17.21 13.44
C ALA A 200 1.20 17.97 14.41
N MET A 201 1.88 17.27 15.33
CA MET A 201 2.84 17.84 16.28
C MET A 201 4.25 17.26 16.15
N ALA A 202 4.95 17.51 15.03
CA ALA A 202 6.41 17.32 14.95
C ALA A 202 7.08 18.24 13.92
N SER A 203 8.08 19.03 14.33
CA SER A 203 8.97 19.73 13.38
C SER A 203 10.39 19.96 13.93
N THR A 204 11.31 20.20 12.98
CA THR A 204 12.71 20.69 13.05
C THR A 204 13.87 19.68 13.08
N THR A 205 13.93 18.70 12.15
CA THR A 205 15.22 18.12 11.70
C THR A 205 15.09 17.50 10.30
N GLU A 206 16.13 17.59 9.45
CA GLU A 206 16.18 16.86 8.17
C GLU A 206 16.14 15.34 8.41
N ARG A 207 15.22 14.63 7.74
CA ARG A 207 15.03 13.18 7.80
C ARG A 207 14.69 12.66 6.40
N ALA A 208 15.06 11.41 6.09
CA ALA A 208 14.54 10.65 4.95
C ALA A 208 13.85 9.40 5.51
N GLY A 209 12.58 9.21 5.18
CA GLY A 209 11.67 8.23 5.77
C GLY A 209 10.23 8.74 5.88
N ALA A 210 9.24 7.84 5.73
CA ALA A 210 7.82 8.12 5.98
C ALA A 210 7.36 7.41 7.27
N TYR A 211 6.44 8.02 8.02
CA TYR A 211 5.77 7.40 9.19
C TYR A 211 6.74 6.73 10.20
N ASP A 212 7.76 7.49 10.65
CA ASP A 212 8.80 7.06 11.61
C ASP A 212 9.71 5.90 11.17
N ASN A 213 9.64 5.48 9.92
CA ASN A 213 10.60 4.57 9.28
C ASN A 213 11.64 5.39 8.54
N TYR A 214 12.85 5.54 9.09
CA TYR A 214 13.84 6.47 8.55
C TYR A 214 15.28 5.99 8.72
N TYR A 215 16.19 6.65 8.01
CA TYR A 215 17.61 6.60 8.32
C TYR A 215 18.24 7.99 8.37
N ASN A 216 19.25 8.14 9.20
CA ASN A 216 20.19 9.26 9.16
C ASN A 216 21.58 8.71 8.88
N HIS A 217 22.40 9.40 8.08
CA HIS A 217 23.78 8.98 7.84
C HIS A 217 24.68 10.17 7.59
N ASN A 218 25.66 10.37 8.48
CA ASN A 218 26.71 11.35 8.33
C ASN A 218 27.84 10.77 7.48
N ILE A 219 27.96 11.24 6.24
CA ILE A 219 28.97 10.75 5.28
C ILE A 219 30.42 11.06 5.68
N VAL A 220 30.65 12.02 6.59
CA VAL A 220 31.98 12.42 7.05
C VAL A 220 32.42 11.57 8.24
N THR A 221 31.53 11.38 9.22
CA THR A 221 31.84 10.64 10.45
C THR A 221 31.55 9.14 10.34
N GLY A 222 30.73 8.74 9.36
CA GLY A 222 30.19 7.39 9.21
C GLY A 222 29.08 7.07 10.21
N GLU A 223 28.67 8.01 11.05
CA GLU A 223 27.58 7.81 12.02
C GLU A 223 26.25 7.62 11.31
N PHE A 224 25.41 6.74 11.84
CA PHE A 224 24.09 6.48 11.28
C PHE A 224 23.04 6.18 12.34
N VAL A 225 21.79 6.38 11.93
CA VAL A 225 20.57 5.92 12.58
C VAL A 225 19.81 5.07 11.57
N ALA A 226 19.34 3.90 11.96
CA ALA A 226 18.43 3.06 11.18
C ALA A 226 17.20 2.75 12.04
N GLN A 227 16.02 3.21 11.64
CA GLN A 227 14.77 3.01 12.38
C GLN A 227 13.69 2.40 11.48
N SER A 228 13.02 1.35 11.98
CA SER A 228 11.88 0.72 11.30
C SER A 228 10.84 0.22 12.31
N LEU A 229 9.58 0.17 11.88
CA LEU A 229 8.45 -0.33 12.65
C LEU A 229 8.67 -1.78 13.05
N SER A 230 8.45 -2.08 14.33
CA SER A 230 8.55 -3.44 14.88
C SER A 230 7.26 -4.24 14.62
N ALA A 231 7.24 -5.49 15.10
CA ALA A 231 6.02 -6.30 15.11
C ALA A 231 4.96 -5.79 16.11
N ALA A 232 5.36 -4.98 17.10
CA ALA A 232 4.45 -4.37 18.07
C ALA A 232 3.91 -3.03 17.53
N ALA A 233 2.61 -2.81 17.71
CA ALA A 233 1.95 -1.57 17.32
C ALA A 233 2.66 -0.35 17.93
N ASN A 234 2.82 0.71 17.14
CA ASN A 234 3.44 1.99 17.50
C ASN A 234 4.83 1.87 18.17
N THR A 235 5.55 0.77 17.91
CA THR A 235 6.88 0.51 18.46
C THR A 235 7.87 0.32 17.33
N TYR A 236 9.02 0.96 17.42
CA TYR A 236 10.05 1.00 16.39
C TYR A 236 11.38 0.47 16.93
N LEU A 237 12.08 -0.29 16.09
CA LEU A 237 13.46 -0.73 16.32
C LEU A 237 14.39 0.36 15.80
N LYS A 238 15.28 0.86 16.64
CA LYS A 238 16.25 1.89 16.27
C LYS A 238 17.67 1.45 16.60
N TYR A 239 18.51 1.41 15.58
CA TYR A 239 19.96 1.22 15.70
C TYR A 239 20.68 2.55 15.52
N THR A 240 21.67 2.80 16.37
CA THR A 240 22.57 3.96 16.27
C THR A 240 24.02 3.53 16.37
N GLY A 241 24.84 3.87 15.37
CA GLY A 241 26.24 3.45 15.36
C GLY A 241 27.07 4.17 14.31
N THR A 242 28.21 3.58 13.96
CA THR A 242 29.08 4.09 12.88
C THR A 242 29.47 2.96 11.92
N ILE A 243 29.52 3.26 10.63
CA ILE A 243 30.04 2.34 9.60
C ILE A 243 31.57 2.46 9.44
N LYS A 244 32.22 3.37 10.17
CA LYS A 244 33.66 3.59 10.06
C LYS A 244 34.42 2.32 10.39
N ASN A 245 35.24 1.85 9.46
CA ASN A 245 36.00 0.60 9.57
C ASN A 245 35.14 -0.67 9.75
N ASN A 246 33.84 -0.61 9.44
CA ASN A 246 32.92 -1.74 9.52
C ASN A 246 32.24 -1.95 8.16
N SER A 247 32.86 -2.77 7.31
CA SER A 247 32.38 -3.05 5.95
C SER A 247 31.00 -3.72 5.93
N THR A 248 30.68 -4.52 6.94
CA THR A 248 29.38 -5.21 7.07
C THR A 248 28.26 -4.22 7.40
N ALA A 249 28.49 -3.31 8.36
CA ALA A 249 27.54 -2.25 8.65
C ALA A 249 27.41 -1.26 7.48
N ALA A 250 28.51 -1.01 6.74
CA ALA A 250 28.48 -0.15 5.56
C ALA A 250 27.61 -0.72 4.43
N SER A 251 27.77 -2.00 4.08
CA SER A 251 26.93 -2.65 3.06
C SER A 251 25.48 -2.76 3.52
N SER A 252 25.26 -3.12 4.79
CA SER A 252 23.91 -3.21 5.38
C SER A 252 23.20 -1.86 5.37
N LEU A 253 23.90 -0.75 5.64
CA LEU A 253 23.32 0.58 5.57
C LEU A 253 22.90 0.96 4.15
N VAL A 254 23.63 0.53 3.12
CA VAL A 254 23.24 0.75 1.72
C VAL A 254 21.94 0.01 1.39
N THR A 255 21.84 -1.26 1.79
CA THR A 255 20.63 -2.08 1.59
C THR A 255 19.44 -1.51 2.35
N PHE A 256 19.61 -1.17 3.62
CA PHE A 256 18.55 -0.57 4.45
C PHE A 256 18.03 0.74 3.85
N LYS A 257 18.93 1.62 3.40
CA LYS A 257 18.54 2.85 2.69
C LYS A 257 17.71 2.57 1.46
N SER A 258 18.05 1.54 0.69
CA SER A 258 17.27 1.15 -0.49
C SER A 258 15.85 0.76 -0.12
N HIS A 259 15.66 -0.02 0.95
CA HIS A 259 14.33 -0.43 1.42
C HIS A 259 13.51 0.77 1.90
N ILE A 260 14.08 1.65 2.73
CA ILE A 260 13.39 2.86 3.22
C ILE A 260 13.05 3.81 2.08
N ASN A 261 13.97 4.04 1.14
CA ASN A 261 13.72 4.91 0.00
C ASN A 261 12.58 4.38 -0.88
N ASN A 262 12.54 3.06 -1.12
CA ASN A 262 11.45 2.46 -1.91
C ASN A 262 10.12 2.54 -1.14
N TYR A 263 10.10 2.19 0.15
CA TYR A 263 8.92 2.36 0.99
C TYR A 263 8.37 3.79 0.93
N GLU A 264 9.21 4.80 1.17
CA GLU A 264 8.83 6.21 1.09
C GLU A 264 8.29 6.57 -0.30
N LYS A 265 8.95 6.10 -1.36
CA LYS A 265 8.51 6.39 -2.74
C LYS A 265 7.11 5.85 -3.03
N TYR A 266 6.82 4.62 -2.62
CA TYR A 266 5.49 4.03 -2.80
C TYR A 266 4.42 4.81 -2.03
N VAL A 267 4.72 5.21 -0.80
CA VAL A 267 3.76 5.87 0.08
C VAL A 267 3.59 7.36 -0.22
N ILE A 268 4.69 8.10 -0.45
CA ILE A 268 4.66 9.55 -0.60
C ILE A 268 4.47 9.95 -2.06
N GLN A 269 5.19 9.31 -2.98
CA GLN A 269 5.16 9.69 -4.39
C GLN A 269 4.02 9.02 -5.14
N TYR A 270 3.85 7.70 -5.01
CA TYR A 270 2.92 6.96 -5.86
C TYR A 270 1.48 6.91 -5.32
N MET A 271 1.30 6.89 -3.99
CA MET A 271 -0.04 7.05 -3.38
C MET A 271 -0.59 8.49 -3.41
N ASP A 272 0.16 9.42 -4.01
CA ASP A 272 -0.22 10.83 -4.19
C ASP A 272 -0.50 11.54 -2.85
N ALA A 273 0.56 11.78 -2.08
CA ALA A 273 0.49 12.43 -0.76
C ALA A 273 -0.16 13.82 -0.77
N ALA A 274 -0.38 14.44 -1.93
CA ALA A 274 -1.15 15.68 -2.03
C ALA A 274 -2.62 15.49 -1.60
N LYS A 275 -3.15 14.26 -1.59
CA LYS A 275 -4.43 13.87 -0.99
C LYS A 275 -4.24 13.42 0.47
N TRP A 276 -3.60 14.26 1.26
CA TRP A 276 -3.05 13.91 2.57
C TRP A 276 -4.03 13.22 3.54
N PRO A 277 -5.28 13.68 3.74
CA PRO A 277 -6.21 12.97 4.62
C PRO A 277 -6.54 11.55 4.15
N GLU A 278 -6.60 11.33 2.82
CA GLU A 278 -6.86 10.01 2.28
C GLU A 278 -5.64 9.10 2.41
N THR A 279 -4.43 9.64 2.18
CA THR A 279 -3.18 8.87 2.29
C THR A 279 -2.85 8.52 3.74
N VAL A 280 -3.03 9.46 4.68
CA VAL A 280 -2.85 9.19 6.11
C VAL A 280 -3.93 8.26 6.62
N GLY A 281 -5.19 8.47 6.25
CA GLY A 281 -6.27 7.54 6.56
C GLY A 281 -5.97 6.13 6.06
N TRP A 282 -5.43 5.99 4.85
CA TRP A 282 -5.06 4.70 4.27
C TRP A 282 -3.88 4.01 4.98
N VAL A 283 -2.79 4.74 5.25
CA VAL A 283 -1.61 4.17 5.94
C VAL A 283 -1.93 3.86 7.41
N SER A 284 -2.73 4.69 8.06
CA SER A 284 -3.18 4.48 9.43
C SER A 284 -4.22 3.35 9.52
N ALA A 285 -5.08 3.21 8.50
CA ALA A 285 -5.94 2.05 8.32
C ALA A 285 -5.12 0.77 8.19
N LEU A 286 -4.05 0.76 7.40
CA LEU A 286 -3.13 -0.39 7.29
C LEU A 286 -2.49 -0.72 8.65
N ALA A 287 -2.06 0.30 9.40
CA ALA A 287 -1.49 0.15 10.73
C ALA A 287 -2.50 -0.39 11.76
N GLY A 288 -3.75 0.08 11.72
CA GLY A 288 -4.85 -0.33 12.62
C GLY A 288 -5.55 -1.63 12.24
N LEU A 289 -5.58 -2.00 10.96
CA LEU A 289 -6.25 -3.22 10.45
C LEU A 289 -5.63 -4.51 10.99
N ALA A 290 -4.34 -4.51 11.31
CA ALA A 290 -3.67 -5.64 11.97
C ALA A 290 -4.24 -5.94 13.38
N ILE A 291 -4.96 -4.99 13.98
CA ILE A 291 -5.63 -5.14 15.28
C ILE A 291 -7.06 -5.68 15.09
N LEU A 292 -7.71 -5.43 13.94
CA LEU A 292 -9.12 -5.74 13.70
C LEU A 292 -9.40 -7.17 13.24
N VAL A 293 -8.53 -7.76 12.42
CA VAL A 293 -8.77 -9.08 11.84
C VAL A 293 -8.06 -10.13 12.69
N ALA A 294 -8.84 -10.83 13.54
CA ALA A 294 -8.33 -11.91 14.37
C ALA A 294 -7.62 -12.96 13.50
N GLY A 295 -6.33 -13.22 13.80
CA GLY A 295 -5.51 -14.20 13.07
C GLY A 295 -4.39 -13.60 12.21
N PHE A 296 -4.33 -12.28 12.03
CA PHE A 296 -3.19 -11.61 11.38
C PHE A 296 -2.19 -11.10 12.42
N LEU A 297 -0.89 -11.24 12.12
CA LEU A 297 0.19 -10.74 12.99
C LEU A 297 0.23 -9.20 12.99
N GLY A 298 0.74 -8.60 14.05
CA GLY A 298 1.06 -7.16 14.08
C GLY A 298 2.26 -6.79 13.19
N GLY A 299 2.33 -5.52 12.79
CA GLY A 299 3.46 -4.96 12.05
C GLY A 299 3.51 -5.32 10.56
N PRO A 300 4.65 -5.06 9.88
CA PRO A 300 4.74 -5.10 8.42
C PRO A 300 4.41 -6.46 7.77
N ALA A 301 4.68 -7.58 8.45
CA ALA A 301 4.33 -8.92 7.96
C ALA A 301 2.80 -9.13 7.90
N GLY A 302 2.08 -8.64 8.92
CA GLY A 302 0.63 -8.63 8.94
C GLY A 302 0.04 -7.78 7.83
N TRP A 303 0.66 -6.62 7.56
CA TRP A 303 0.23 -5.73 6.49
C TRP A 303 0.31 -6.42 5.12
N VAL A 304 1.42 -7.09 4.81
CA VAL A 304 1.57 -7.87 3.57
C VAL A 304 0.51 -8.96 3.49
N ALA A 305 0.22 -9.65 4.59
CA ALA A 305 -0.78 -10.70 4.62
C ALA A 305 -2.21 -10.17 4.39
N ILE A 306 -2.57 -9.01 4.96
CA ILE A 306 -3.88 -8.38 4.80
C ILE A 306 -4.09 -7.95 3.34
N VAL A 307 -3.18 -7.15 2.78
CA VAL A 307 -3.33 -6.64 1.41
C VAL A 307 -3.24 -7.73 0.34
N SER A 308 -2.62 -8.88 0.65
CA SER A 308 -2.49 -9.99 -0.29
C SER A 308 -3.62 -11.02 -0.18
N ASN A 309 -4.20 -11.22 1.01
CA ASN A 309 -5.08 -12.37 1.27
C ASN A 309 -6.47 -12.01 1.81
N TYR A 310 -6.65 -10.80 2.35
CA TYR A 310 -7.95 -10.38 2.87
C TYR A 310 -8.79 -9.76 1.76
N VAL A 311 -9.76 -10.51 1.24
CA VAL A 311 -10.67 -10.07 0.16
C VAL A 311 -11.45 -8.81 0.58
N GLY A 312 -11.77 -8.68 1.87
CA GLY A 312 -12.43 -7.49 2.43
C GLY A 312 -11.52 -6.29 2.70
N ALA A 313 -10.24 -6.33 2.30
CA ALA A 313 -9.30 -5.24 2.54
C ALA A 313 -9.77 -3.95 1.85
N LEU A 314 -10.14 -4.05 0.57
CA LEU A 314 -10.61 -2.91 -0.23
C LEU A 314 -11.87 -2.28 0.37
N THR A 315 -12.80 -3.11 0.81
CA THR A 315 -14.02 -2.68 1.51
C THR A 315 -13.71 -1.96 2.81
N THR A 316 -12.75 -2.46 3.59
CA THR A 316 -12.35 -1.80 4.83
C THR A 316 -11.72 -0.45 4.56
N PHE A 317 -10.82 -0.37 3.57
CA PHE A 317 -10.25 0.92 3.17
C PHE A 317 -11.30 1.89 2.64
N ALA A 318 -12.25 1.42 1.84
CA ALA A 318 -13.35 2.23 1.33
C ALA A 318 -14.22 2.83 2.44
N GLY A 319 -14.36 2.15 3.58
CA GLY A 319 -15.05 2.69 4.77
C GLY A 319 -14.22 3.69 5.60
N LEU A 320 -12.89 3.71 5.39
CA LEU A 320 -11.93 4.57 6.12
C LEU A 320 -11.46 5.77 5.30
N THR A 321 -11.46 5.67 3.98
CA THR A 321 -11.15 6.74 3.03
C THR A 321 -12.40 7.12 2.23
N THR A 322 -12.25 7.95 1.19
CA THR A 322 -13.31 8.04 0.19
C THR A 322 -13.36 6.75 -0.63
N THR A 323 -14.56 6.38 -1.08
CA THR A 323 -14.76 5.25 -2.01
C THR A 323 -14.06 5.49 -3.36
N ALA A 324 -13.82 6.75 -3.74
CA ALA A 324 -13.05 7.12 -4.92
C ALA A 324 -11.54 6.85 -4.77
N TYR A 325 -11.00 6.92 -3.55
CA TYR A 325 -9.59 6.63 -3.28
C TYR A 325 -9.31 5.13 -3.12
N ALA A 326 -10.30 4.35 -2.70
CA ALA A 326 -10.18 2.92 -2.55
C ALA A 326 -10.19 2.19 -3.90
N THR A 327 -8.99 1.97 -4.44
CA THR A 327 -8.79 1.34 -5.74
C THR A 327 -7.78 0.19 -5.71
N LYS A 328 -7.78 -0.63 -6.76
CA LYS A 328 -6.82 -1.73 -6.91
C LYS A 328 -5.38 -1.24 -7.02
N ALA A 329 -5.14 -0.11 -7.68
CA ALA A 329 -3.80 0.50 -7.72
C ALA A 329 -3.30 0.84 -6.30
N ARG A 330 -4.15 1.40 -5.44
CA ARG A 330 -3.78 1.70 -4.04
C ARG A 330 -3.48 0.44 -3.23
N MET A 331 -4.21 -0.65 -3.45
CA MET A 331 -3.89 -1.94 -2.82
C MET A 331 -2.52 -2.48 -3.25
N ASP A 332 -2.23 -2.46 -4.56
CA ASP A 332 -0.95 -2.95 -5.08
C ASP A 332 0.24 -2.11 -4.59
N LEU A 333 0.11 -0.78 -4.58
CA LEU A 333 1.11 0.12 -4.00
C LEU A 333 1.34 -0.18 -2.51
N SER A 334 0.28 -0.53 -1.79
CA SER A 334 0.35 -0.85 -0.35
C SER A 334 1.07 -2.16 -0.08
N LYS A 335 0.81 -3.19 -0.89
CA LYS A 335 1.53 -4.47 -0.84
C LYS A 335 3.02 -4.23 -1.01
N THR A 336 3.41 -3.52 -2.05
CA THR A 336 4.83 -3.27 -2.34
C THR A 336 5.49 -2.42 -1.25
N ALA A 337 4.82 -1.36 -0.77
CA ALA A 337 5.31 -0.57 0.36
C ALA A 337 5.53 -1.43 1.61
N ALA A 338 4.55 -2.26 1.97
CA ALA A 338 4.62 -3.13 3.14
C ALA A 338 5.75 -4.16 3.03
N GLN A 339 6.01 -4.71 1.85
CA GLN A 339 7.13 -5.64 1.61
C GLN A 339 8.49 -4.96 1.80
N TYR A 340 8.68 -3.74 1.31
CA TYR A 340 9.93 -3.00 1.55
C TYR A 340 10.11 -2.62 3.02
N GLN A 341 9.03 -2.21 3.69
CA GLN A 341 9.06 -1.94 5.11
C GLN A 341 9.38 -3.20 5.92
N HIS A 342 8.83 -4.35 5.51
CA HIS A 342 9.16 -5.64 6.11
C HIS A 342 10.65 -5.96 5.96
N ASN A 343 11.23 -5.77 4.76
CA ASN A 343 12.66 -6.01 4.55
C ASN A 343 13.53 -5.11 5.46
N ALA A 344 13.20 -3.82 5.59
CA ALA A 344 13.89 -2.94 6.54
C ALA A 344 13.74 -3.40 8.00
N THR A 345 12.59 -3.97 8.35
CA THR A 345 12.30 -4.51 9.68
C THR A 345 13.11 -5.78 9.97
N VAL A 346 13.21 -6.69 8.99
CA VAL A 346 14.02 -7.92 9.11
C VAL A 346 15.49 -7.60 9.39
N MET A 347 16.05 -6.59 8.72
CA MET A 347 17.43 -6.15 8.98
C MET A 347 17.64 -5.69 10.43
N ASN A 348 16.66 -5.00 11.01
CA ASN A 348 16.70 -4.56 12.40
C ASN A 348 16.43 -5.69 13.40
N ILE A 349 15.52 -6.63 13.10
CA ILE A 349 15.28 -7.81 13.94
C ILE A 349 16.53 -8.70 14.01
N GLN A 350 17.16 -8.93 12.86
CA GLN A 350 18.40 -9.69 12.74
C GLN A 350 19.64 -8.81 12.98
N GLY A 351 19.52 -7.73 13.76
CA GLY A 351 20.54 -6.69 13.84
C GLY A 351 21.94 -7.17 14.25
N GLY A 352 22.10 -8.30 14.94
CA GLY A 352 23.42 -8.89 15.18
C GLY A 352 24.19 -9.26 13.90
N LYS A 353 23.47 -9.61 12.82
CA LYS A 353 24.00 -9.93 11.48
C LYS A 353 24.32 -8.66 10.68
N TYR A 354 23.43 -7.67 10.71
CA TYR A 354 23.50 -6.48 9.84
C TYR A 354 24.12 -5.25 10.51
N TRP A 355 24.01 -5.15 11.83
CA TRP A 355 24.47 -4.06 12.68
C TRP A 355 25.43 -4.56 13.79
N PRO A 356 26.55 -5.22 13.44
CA PRO A 356 27.42 -5.83 14.44
C PRO A 356 28.08 -4.78 15.33
N ASN A 357 27.99 -4.97 16.65
CA ASN A 357 28.54 -4.09 17.69
C ASN A 357 27.93 -2.68 17.71
N ILE A 358 26.61 -2.57 17.51
CA ILE A 358 25.86 -1.31 17.42
C ILE A 358 24.69 -1.34 18.41
N ASP A 359 24.38 -0.19 19.01
CA ASP A 359 23.37 -0.08 20.06
C ASP A 359 21.94 -0.16 19.47
N LEU A 360 21.14 -1.08 20.03
CA LEU A 360 19.70 -1.20 19.78
C LEU A 360 18.91 -0.43 20.84
N SER A 361 17.90 0.30 20.41
CA SER A 361 16.90 0.92 21.26
C SER A 361 15.49 0.67 20.71
N PHE A 362 14.51 0.61 21.60
CA PHE A 362 13.10 0.60 21.25
C PHE A 362 12.54 2.01 21.43
N VAL A 363 11.88 2.52 20.40
CA VAL A 363 11.31 3.86 20.39
C VAL A 363 9.81 3.73 20.19
N ARG A 364 9.02 4.46 20.97
CA ARG A 364 7.59 4.62 20.65
C ARG A 364 7.49 5.61 19.50
N GLY A 365 6.80 5.20 18.44
CA GLY A 365 6.46 6.11 17.35
C GLY A 365 5.47 7.16 17.83
N PHE A 366 5.32 8.19 17.00
CA PHE A 366 4.26 9.17 17.14
C PHE A 366 2.90 8.54 16.84
#